data_AF-A0A497PCR7-F1
#
_entry.id   AF-A0A497PCR7-F1
#
_cell.length_a   1.000
_cell.length_b   1.000
_cell.length_c   1.000
_cell.angle_alpha   90.00
_cell.angle_beta   90.00
_cell.angle_gamma   90.00
#
_symmetry.space_group_name_H-M   'P 1'
#
loop_
_entity.id
_entity.type
_entity.pdbx_description
1 polymer ?
#
loop_
_entity_poly.entity_id
_entity_poly.type
_entity_poly.pdbx_seq_one_letter_code
_entity_poly.pdbx_strand_id
1 'polypeptide(L)'
;MKGNIFEAYANAVAKQFHLELDDIFNKNKRRDLVDARQMLYYLCMERPIRVSYIQRFMSEHGCEVFHSTIIHGYKKAKKMVEEDEDYKAIVNTIELQNLKV
;
A
#
# COMPACT_ATOMS: atom_id res chain seq x y z
N MET A 1 -13.01 -4.54 -11.49
CA MET A 1 -12.19 -3.39 -11.96
C MET A 1 -11.33 -2.79 -10.85
N LYS A 2 -11.86 -2.28 -9.72
CA LYS A 2 -11.01 -1.67 -8.68
C LYS A 2 -10.22 -2.68 -7.82
N GLY A 3 -10.70 -3.90 -7.65
CA GLY A 3 -9.99 -4.97 -6.92
C GLY A 3 -8.67 -5.36 -7.57
N ASN A 4 -8.67 -5.56 -8.89
CA ASN A 4 -7.46 -5.92 -9.65
C ASN A 4 -6.33 -4.88 -9.50
N ILE A 5 -6.68 -3.59 -9.38
CA ILE A 5 -5.70 -2.51 -9.16
C ILE A 5 -5.14 -2.58 -7.74
N PHE A 6 -6.00 -2.82 -6.74
CA PHE A 6 -5.55 -2.98 -5.35
C PHE A 6 -4.62 -4.19 -5.21
N GLU A 7 -5.00 -5.34 -5.79
CA GLU A 7 -4.17 -6.55 -5.79
C GLU A 7 -2.84 -6.33 -6.53
N ALA A 8 -2.85 -5.64 -7.67
CA ALA A 8 -1.62 -5.30 -8.37
C ALA A 8 -0.68 -4.44 -7.50
N TYR A 9 -1.22 -3.45 -6.79
CA TYR A 9 -0.42 -2.65 -5.85
C TYR A 9 0.07 -3.46 -4.66
N ALA A 10 -0.77 -4.31 -4.06
CA ALA A 10 -0.36 -5.14 -2.94
C ALA A 10 0.78 -6.09 -3.35
N ASN A 11 0.68 -6.73 -4.52
CA ASN A 11 1.74 -7.58 -5.06
C ASN A 11 3.03 -6.80 -5.36
N ALA A 12 2.91 -5.61 -5.95
CA ALA A 12 4.08 -4.78 -6.28
C ALA A 12 4.80 -4.30 -5.01
N VAL A 13 4.05 -3.90 -3.99
CA VAL A 13 4.59 -3.52 -2.68
C VAL A 13 5.25 -4.74 -2.00
N ALA A 14 4.60 -5.90 -1.98
CA ALA A 14 5.15 -7.11 -1.36
C ALA A 14 6.53 -7.45 -1.98
N LYS A 15 6.59 -7.43 -3.31
CA LYS A 15 7.82 -7.66 -4.06
C LYS A 15 8.94 -6.66 -3.73
N GLN A 16 8.62 -5.38 -3.61
CA GLN A 16 9.62 -4.33 -3.32
C GLN A 16 10.13 -4.37 -1.88
N PHE A 17 9.28 -4.79 -0.94
CA PHE A 17 9.66 -4.92 0.47
C PHE A 17 10.23 -6.31 0.81
N HIS A 18 10.37 -7.21 -0.18
CA HIS A 18 10.79 -8.60 -0.01
C HIS A 18 9.92 -9.36 1.00
N LEU A 19 8.61 -9.14 0.91
CA LEU A 19 7.58 -9.76 1.74
C LEU A 19 6.70 -10.67 0.89
N GLU A 20 6.05 -11.63 1.53
CA GLU A 20 4.94 -12.35 0.90
C GLU A 20 3.68 -11.46 0.87
N LEU A 21 2.77 -11.72 -0.07
CA LEU A 21 1.52 -10.95 -0.16
C LEU A 21 0.70 -11.04 1.14
N ASP A 22 0.67 -12.22 1.76
CA ASP A 22 -0.03 -12.47 3.02
C ASP A 22 0.57 -11.67 4.20
N ASP A 23 1.86 -11.34 4.13
CA ASP A 23 2.52 -10.54 5.16
C ASP A 23 2.00 -9.09 5.19
N ILE A 24 1.56 -8.55 4.05
CA ILE A 24 0.93 -7.22 3.98
C ILE A 24 -0.40 -7.21 4.74
N PHE A 25 -1.15 -8.30 4.67
CA PHE A 25 -2.45 -8.43 5.33
C PHE A 25 -2.32 -8.96 6.77
N ASN A 26 -1.12 -9.29 7.21
CA ASN A 26 -0.86 -9.72 8.56
C ASN A 26 -1.12 -8.60 9.59
N LYS A 27 -1.71 -8.96 10.74
CA LYS A 27 -1.96 -8.04 11.87
C LYS A 27 -0.68 -7.65 12.63
N ASN A 28 0.44 -8.32 12.37
CA ASN A 28 1.74 -8.03 12.97
C ASN A 28 2.16 -6.57 12.72
N LYS A 29 2.82 -5.96 13.71
CA LYS A 29 3.27 -4.56 13.69
C LYS A 29 4.79 -4.42 13.51
N ARG A 30 5.45 -5.46 13.00
CA ARG A 30 6.86 -5.38 12.57
C ARG A 30 7.01 -4.21 11.59
N ARG A 31 8.10 -3.45 11.75
CA ARG A 31 8.25 -2.12 11.14
C ARG A 31 8.15 -2.16 9.62
N ASP A 32 8.81 -3.12 9.00
CA ASP A 32 8.75 -3.41 7.57
C ASP A 32 7.33 -3.72 7.07
N LEU A 33 6.54 -4.51 7.79
CA LEU A 33 5.13 -4.81 7.45
C LEU A 33 4.25 -3.57 7.56
N VAL A 34 4.54 -2.72 8.55
CA VAL A 34 3.83 -1.44 8.73
C VAL A 34 4.19 -0.49 7.59
N ASP A 35 5.46 -0.31 7.28
CA ASP A 35 5.92 0.60 6.23
C ASP A 35 5.41 0.13 4.84
N ALA A 36 5.40 -1.18 4.58
CA ALA A 36 4.78 -1.77 3.38
C ALA A 36 3.28 -1.44 3.27
N ARG A 37 2.49 -1.64 4.34
CA ARG A 37 1.05 -1.27 4.32
C ARG A 37 0.83 0.22 4.11
N GLN A 38 1.67 1.05 4.70
CA GLN A 38 1.58 2.50 4.53
C GLN A 38 1.87 2.90 3.08
N MET A 39 2.84 2.25 2.43
CA MET A 39 3.10 2.41 1.00
C MET A 39 1.90 1.97 0.15
N LEU A 40 1.28 0.83 0.47
CA LEU A 40 0.06 0.39 -0.21
C LEU A 40 -1.06 1.43 -0.12
N TYR A 41 -1.27 2.04 1.06
CA TYR A 41 -2.26 3.11 1.23
C TYR A 41 -1.91 4.36 0.43
N TYR A 42 -0.64 4.73 0.37
CA TYR A 42 -0.16 5.84 -0.46
C TYR A 42 -0.53 5.62 -1.93
N LEU A 43 -0.10 4.52 -2.53
CA LEU A 43 -0.38 4.19 -3.92
C LEU A 43 -1.88 4.12 -4.22
N CYS A 44 -2.66 3.52 -3.31
CA CYS A 44 -4.10 3.44 -3.44
C CYS A 44 -4.82 4.78 -3.29
N MET A 45 -4.26 5.78 -2.62
CA MET A 45 -4.92 7.08 -2.45
C MET A 45 -4.50 8.08 -3.52
N GLU A 46 -3.27 7.96 -4.06
CA GLU A 46 -2.79 8.78 -5.18
C GLU A 46 -3.51 8.43 -6.50
N ARG A 47 -3.85 7.15 -6.73
CA ARG A 47 -4.93 6.81 -7.67
C ARG A 47 -6.23 6.93 -6.89
N PRO A 48 -7.20 7.79 -7.21
CA PRO A 48 -8.34 8.14 -6.33
C PRO A 48 -9.30 6.97 -5.96
N ILE A 49 -8.81 5.97 -5.23
CA ILE A 49 -9.55 4.87 -4.61
C ILE A 49 -10.00 5.38 -3.24
N ARG A 50 -11.29 5.28 -2.96
CA ARG A 50 -11.83 5.78 -1.70
C ARG A 50 -11.31 4.93 -0.54
N VAL A 51 -11.06 5.56 0.61
CA VAL A 51 -10.63 4.90 1.85
C VAL A 51 -11.53 3.71 2.24
N SER A 52 -12.84 3.81 1.99
CA SER A 52 -13.78 2.71 2.25
C SER A 52 -13.53 1.47 1.39
N TYR A 53 -13.03 1.62 0.16
CA TYR A 53 -12.61 0.49 -0.66
C TYR A 53 -11.32 -0.13 -0.14
N ILE A 54 -10.34 0.70 0.24
CA ILE A 54 -9.09 0.22 0.84
C ILE A 54 -9.39 -0.58 2.11
N GLN A 55 -10.23 -0.05 3.00
CA GLN A 55 -10.65 -0.75 4.22
C GLN A 55 -11.32 -2.08 3.89
N ARG A 56 -12.24 -2.09 2.92
CA ARG A 56 -12.94 -3.30 2.50
C ARG A 56 -11.96 -4.35 1.97
N PHE A 57 -11.05 -3.98 1.08
CA PHE A 57 -10.08 -4.92 0.51
C PHE A 57 -9.12 -5.48 1.56
N MET A 58 -8.66 -4.64 2.50
CA MET A 58 -7.87 -5.10 3.64
C MET A 58 -8.65 -6.12 4.49
N SER A 59 -9.93 -5.84 4.77
CA SER A 59 -10.81 -6.73 5.53
C SER A 59 -11.07 -8.06 4.82
N GLU A 60 -11.30 -8.04 3.50
CA GLU A 60 -11.48 -9.24 2.67
C GLU A 60 -10.26 -10.18 2.72
N HIS A 61 -9.06 -9.64 2.96
CA HIS A 61 -7.82 -10.40 3.16
C HIS A 61 -7.49 -10.70 4.64
N GLY A 62 -8.44 -10.50 5.56
CA GLY A 62 -8.28 -10.80 6.99
C GLY A 62 -7.59 -9.71 7.83
N CYS A 63 -7.34 -8.54 7.25
CA CYS A 63 -6.71 -7.40 7.90
C CYS A 63 -7.72 -6.29 8.23
N GLU A 64 -8.29 -6.32 9.43
CA GLU A 64 -9.20 -5.26 9.87
C GLU A 64 -8.43 -3.99 10.25
N VAL A 65 -8.70 -2.90 9.53
CA VAL A 65 -8.10 -1.59 9.76
C VAL A 65 -9.16 -0.49 9.79
N PHE A 66 -8.93 0.56 10.57
CA PHE A 66 -9.83 1.71 10.61
C PHE A 66 -9.45 2.75 9.55
N HIS A 67 -10.41 3.58 9.14
CA HIS A 67 -10.17 4.71 8.24
C HIS A 67 -9.05 5.63 8.77
N SER A 68 -9.04 5.90 10.08
CA SER A 68 -8.00 6.73 10.72
C SER A 68 -6.61 6.12 10.56
N THR A 69 -6.48 4.79 10.65
CA THR A 69 -5.23 4.07 10.42
C THR A 69 -4.75 4.20 8.98
N ILE A 70 -5.65 4.06 8.01
CA ILE A 70 -5.34 4.22 6.59
C ILE A 70 -4.87 5.65 6.31
N ILE A 71 -5.61 6.66 6.79
CA ILE A 71 -5.28 8.08 6.59
C ILE A 71 -3.95 8.44 7.26
N HIS A 72 -3.70 7.94 8.48
CA HIS A 72 -2.42 8.16 9.16
C HIS A 72 -1.27 7.51 8.39
N GLY A 73 -1.47 6.28 7.91
CA GLY A 73 -0.49 5.56 7.11
C GLY A 73 -0.16 6.26 5.80
N TYR A 74 -1.19 6.74 5.08
CA TYR A 74 -1.04 7.59 3.90
C TYR A 74 -0.16 8.79 4.16
N LYS A 75 -0.45 9.57 5.22
CA LYS A 75 0.33 10.77 5.55
C LYS A 75 1.78 10.43 5.88
N LYS A 76 2.03 9.32 6.58
CA LYS A 76 3.38 8.87 6.92
C LYS A 76 4.16 8.44 5.68
N ALA A 77 3.57 7.61 4.82
CA ALA A 77 4.20 7.19 3.57
C ALA A 77 4.42 8.36 2.61
N LYS A 78 3.47 9.30 2.49
CA LYS A 78 3.65 10.51 1.69
C LYS A 78 4.88 11.31 2.13
N LYS A 79 5.01 11.55 3.44
CA LYS A 79 6.20 12.22 3.99
C LYS A 79 7.48 11.46 3.67
N MET A 80 7.47 10.12 3.79
CA MET A 80 8.64 9.31 3.45
C MET A 80 9.00 9.39 1.96
N VAL A 81 8.01 9.38 1.05
CA VAL A 81 8.24 9.54 -0.39
C VAL A 81 8.78 10.94 -0.73
N GLU A 82 8.39 11.96 0.03
CA GLU A 82 8.89 13.34 -0.15
C GLU A 82 10.32 13.53 0.41
N GLU A 83 10.68 12.84 1.50
CA GLU A 83 11.96 13.00 2.20
C GLU A 83 13.04 11.99 1.76
N ASP A 84 12.64 10.83 1.25
CA ASP A 84 13.53 9.70 0.94
C ASP A 84 13.45 9.32 -0.55
N GLU A 85 14.59 9.47 -1.24
CA GLU A 85 14.71 9.20 -2.68
C GLU A 85 14.55 7.71 -3.01
N ASP A 86 14.87 6.78 -2.09
CA ASP A 86 14.67 5.34 -2.31
C ASP A 86 13.17 5.02 -2.35
N TYR A 87 12.40 5.61 -1.43
CA TYR A 87 10.94 5.46 -1.40
C TYR A 87 10.28 6.01 -2.67
N LYS A 88 10.77 7.15 -3.15
CA LYS A 88 10.33 7.75 -4.41
C LYS A 88 10.68 6.88 -5.62
N ALA A 89 11.86 6.27 -5.65
CA ALA A 89 12.24 5.32 -6.69
C ALA A 89 11.34 4.07 -6.69
N ILE A 90 10.96 3.57 -5.50
CA ILE A 90 10.01 2.46 -5.36
C ILE A 90 8.65 2.83 -5.94
N VAL A 91 8.10 4.00 -5.58
CA VAL A 91 6.81 4.48 -6.12
C VAL A 91 6.86 4.57 -7.63
N ASN A 92 7.88 5.25 -8.18
CA ASN A 92 8.05 5.39 -9.63
C ASN A 92 8.12 4.02 -10.33
N THR A 93 8.84 3.07 -9.74
CA THR A 93 8.94 1.70 -10.28
C THR A 93 7.59 1.00 -10.32
N ILE A 94 6.80 1.11 -9.25
CA ILE A 94 5.48 0.50 -9.14
C ILE A 94 4.49 1.17 -10.11
N GLU A 95 4.51 2.49 -10.22
CA GLU A 95 3.64 3.22 -11.15
C GLU A 95 3.95 2.88 -12.61
N LEU A 96 5.24 2.79 -12.98
CA LEU A 96 5.67 2.40 -14.33
C LEU A 96 5.27 0.97 -14.70
N GLN A 97 5.27 0.05 -13.72
CA GLN A 97 4.80 -1.32 -13.92
C GLN A 97 3.28 -1.41 -14.12
N ASN A 98 2.53 -0.51 -13.48
CA ASN A 98 1.07 -0.49 -13.51
C ASN A 98 0.45 0.43 -14.59
N LEU A 99 1.27 1.16 -15.36
CA LEU A 99 0.85 1.96 -16.53
C LEU A 99 0.67 1.14 -17.83
N LYS A 100 0.99 -0.16 -17.81
CA LYS A 100 0.92 -1.05 -18.99
C LYS A 100 -0.32 -1.95 -19.01
N VAL A 101 -1.29 -1.71 -18.13
CA VAL A 101 -2.55 -2.47 -18.01
C VAL A 101 -3.74 -1.59 -18.34
#